data_AF-A0A1Z4QSM8-F1
#
_entry.id   AF-A0A1Z4QSM8-F1
#
_cell.length_a   1.000
_cell.length_b   1.000
_cell.length_c   1.000
_cell.angle_alpha   90.00
_cell.angle_beta   90.00
_cell.angle_gamma   90.00
#
_symmetry.space_group_name_H-M   'P 1'
#
loop_
_entity.id
_entity.type
_entity.pdbx_description
1 polymer ?
#
loop_
_entity_poly.entity_id
_entity_poly.type
_entity_poly.pdbx_seq_one_letter_code
_entity_poly.pdbx_strand_id
1 'polypeptide(L)'
;MPSLNLLAVFNPSHYWRGGYVSIPWKEITQEFHISPEELVLSDLRDLSHTPIPAQIDRVDPEDPDRDTLVFSLPKLIPPTSEDDVLASGFVRVDRGQPIPQGVGEAYLEVVYGSDGRERGVRLVNSRLIVWFNLIPAPEDNGRNWFSGSATSVQLDHLEILDPFRSVKGEWLGQDPDKRCLQVSELQLPGPAYPKSPYYQVSLFNHAYRLVSQSSGPVRASITIASEPFDYMGADPVTGHNRHLVCELYRVISLYAGADYLIEELFVKGKPKSEEDRIVNGPEIVNLPFGLHYFSQMNLGKTQDIEQAFSVPDWFAIGSTAPPYAAYGLATNLHIELMTHPYQGKQNCFFWQLLPGKSAKCLHLFMRGQPEGFDSRVGHSWYEFIYNPLRAEIYQDVETEHQVRKTKLVTA
;
A
#
# COMPACT_ATOMS: atom_id res chain seq x y z
N MET A 1 16.81 18.07 33.00
CA MET A 1 16.40 16.66 32.79
C MET A 1 16.82 16.28 31.38
N PRO A 2 17.28 15.05 31.09
CA PRO A 2 17.48 14.66 29.70
C PRO A 2 16.15 14.78 28.95
N SER A 3 16.16 15.40 27.78
CA SER A 3 14.98 15.50 26.91
C SER A 3 14.51 14.08 26.58
N LEU A 4 13.22 13.81 26.80
CA LEU A 4 12.62 12.55 26.37
C LEU A 4 12.39 12.62 24.86
N ASN A 5 12.84 11.62 24.12
CA ASN A 5 12.52 11.48 22.70
C ASN A 5 11.08 10.96 22.60
N LEU A 6 10.17 11.79 22.13
CA LEU A 6 8.74 11.52 22.13
C LEU A 6 8.14 11.71 20.74
N LEU A 7 7.20 10.83 20.40
CA LEU A 7 6.26 11.02 19.33
C LEU A 7 4.91 11.39 19.92
N ALA A 8 4.36 12.52 19.49
CA ALA A 8 2.97 12.86 19.73
C ALA A 8 2.09 12.04 18.77
N VAL A 9 1.08 11.35 19.28
CA VAL A 9 0.17 10.52 18.49
C VAL A 9 -1.21 11.17 18.46
N PHE A 10 -1.84 11.16 17.28
CA PHE A 10 -3.14 11.79 17.04
C PHE A 10 -4.13 10.77 16.49
N ASN A 11 -5.32 10.77 17.07
CA ASN A 11 -6.49 10.06 16.58
C ASN A 11 -7.52 11.05 16.03
N PRO A 12 -7.51 11.32 14.71
CA PRO A 12 -8.44 12.27 14.10
C PRO A 12 -9.91 11.82 14.09
N SER A 13 -10.23 10.65 14.66
CA SER A 13 -11.60 10.13 14.73
C SER A 13 -12.28 10.51 16.04
N HIS A 14 -13.61 10.59 16.00
CA HIS A 14 -14.46 10.96 17.14
C HIS A 14 -14.70 9.81 18.15
N TYR A 15 -14.03 8.67 17.99
CA TYR A 15 -14.11 7.51 18.87
C TYR A 15 -12.71 7.00 19.24
N TRP A 16 -12.63 6.24 20.32
CA TRP A 16 -11.40 5.62 20.78
C TRP A 16 -10.99 4.49 19.82
N ARG A 17 -9.75 4.49 19.35
CA ARG A 17 -9.22 3.41 18.51
C ARG A 17 -7.73 3.18 18.71
N GLY A 18 -7.28 1.96 18.42
CA GLY A 18 -5.86 1.62 18.25
C GLY A 18 -5.56 1.43 16.77
N GLY A 19 -4.45 0.75 16.46
CA GLY A 19 -4.13 0.39 15.08
C GLY A 19 -2.72 0.81 14.68
N TYR A 20 -2.52 0.97 13.38
CA TYR A 20 -1.20 1.18 12.79
C TYR A 20 -0.91 2.66 12.56
N VAL A 21 0.32 3.06 12.85
CA VAL A 21 0.85 4.39 12.57
C VAL A 21 2.04 4.25 11.62
N SER A 22 2.12 5.13 10.63
CA SER A 22 3.22 5.21 9.68
C SER A 22 3.75 6.64 9.64
N ILE A 23 5.07 6.80 9.77
CA ILE A 23 5.75 8.10 9.77
C ILE A 23 7.07 8.00 8.99
N PRO A 24 7.49 9.05 8.24
CA PRO A 24 8.79 9.06 7.59
C PRO A 24 9.94 8.82 8.58
N TRP A 25 10.81 7.86 8.28
CA TRP A 25 11.91 7.48 9.18
C TRP A 25 13.02 8.55 9.21
N LYS A 26 13.26 9.23 8.09
CA LYS A 26 14.34 10.22 7.93
C LYS A 26 14.35 11.28 9.04
N GLU A 27 13.19 11.86 9.34
CA GLU A 27 13.08 12.92 10.35
C GLU A 27 13.38 12.38 11.75
N ILE A 28 12.90 11.16 12.04
CA ILE A 28 13.11 10.48 13.33
C ILE A 28 14.59 10.15 13.56
N THR A 29 15.27 9.58 12.55
CA THR A 29 16.71 9.27 12.67
C THR A 29 17.57 10.52 12.74
N GLN A 30 17.15 11.62 12.09
CA GLN A 30 17.86 12.90 12.16
C GLN A 30 17.74 13.54 13.53
N GLU A 31 16.56 13.51 14.15
CA GLU A 31 16.34 14.12 15.46
C GLU A 31 16.90 13.26 16.60
N PHE A 32 16.58 11.96 16.64
CA PHE A 32 16.88 11.11 17.79
C PHE A 32 18.20 10.35 17.67
N HIS A 33 18.80 10.29 16.48
CA HIS A 33 20.05 9.60 16.19
C HIS A 33 20.04 8.09 16.53
N ILE A 34 18.87 7.44 16.53
CA ILE A 34 18.69 6.01 16.84
C ILE A 34 18.77 5.20 15.53
N SER A 35 19.54 4.11 15.52
CA SER A 35 19.58 3.21 14.35
C SER A 35 18.37 2.26 14.32
N PRO A 36 17.99 1.72 13.15
CA PRO A 36 16.87 0.79 13.06
C PRO A 36 16.96 -0.41 14.01
N GLU A 37 18.17 -0.94 14.21
CA GLU A 37 18.46 -2.14 15.00
C GLU A 37 18.40 -1.89 16.51
N GLU A 38 18.40 -0.62 16.93
CA GLU A 38 18.34 -0.20 18.33
C GLU A 38 16.95 0.34 18.70
N LEU A 39 16.02 0.46 17.75
CA LEU A 39 14.75 1.13 17.99
C LEU A 39 13.86 0.32 18.95
N VAL A 40 13.48 0.94 20.06
CA VAL A 40 12.43 0.45 20.96
C VAL A 40 11.42 1.55 21.19
N LEU A 41 10.15 1.23 21.01
CA LEU A 41 9.04 2.14 21.25
C LEU A 41 8.25 1.67 22.48
N SER A 42 7.77 2.61 23.30
CA SER A 42 6.86 2.32 24.42
C SER A 42 5.75 3.35 24.54
N ASP A 43 4.53 2.91 24.83
CA ASP A 43 3.39 3.80 25.07
C ASP A 43 3.48 4.34 26.50
N LEU A 44 3.56 5.67 26.68
CA LEU A 44 3.66 6.29 28.01
C LEU A 44 2.41 6.11 28.88
N ARG A 45 1.28 5.71 28.28
CA ARG A 45 0.05 5.37 29.02
C ARG A 45 0.08 3.92 29.51
N ASP A 46 1.03 3.12 29.03
CA ASP A 46 1.20 1.73 29.44
C ASP A 46 2.20 1.60 30.59
N LEU A 47 1.68 1.48 31.82
CA LEU A 47 2.48 1.26 33.03
C LEU A 47 3.22 -0.08 33.05
N SER A 48 2.91 -1.02 32.15
CA SER A 48 3.66 -2.27 32.03
C SER A 48 5.01 -2.10 31.34
N HIS A 49 5.25 -0.96 30.68
CA HIS A 49 6.44 -0.70 29.86
C HIS A 49 6.73 -1.77 28.82
N THR A 50 5.69 -2.47 28.35
CA THR A 50 5.81 -3.44 27.27
C THR A 50 6.16 -2.70 25.99
N PRO A 51 7.24 -3.10 25.29
CA PRO A 51 7.57 -2.52 23.99
C PRO A 51 6.41 -2.68 23.00
N ILE A 52 6.15 -1.65 22.20
CA ILE A 52 5.15 -1.73 21.14
C ILE A 52 5.79 -2.33 19.86
N PRO A 53 5.08 -3.21 19.13
CA PRO A 53 5.53 -3.70 17.83
C PRO A 53 5.85 -2.56 16.88
N ALA A 54 7.10 -2.51 16.41
CA ALA A 54 7.60 -1.49 15.50
C ALA A 54 8.62 -2.08 14.52
N GLN A 55 8.69 -1.52 13.33
CA GLN A 55 9.69 -1.84 12.32
C GLN A 55 9.93 -0.66 11.39
N ILE A 56 11.08 -0.65 10.72
CA ILE A 56 11.38 0.33 9.68
C ILE A 56 11.34 -0.41 8.35
N ASP A 57 10.46 0.04 7.47
CA ASP A 57 10.34 -0.48 6.12
C ASP A 57 11.23 0.32 5.18
N ARG A 58 12.17 -0.38 4.55
CA ARG A 58 12.99 0.17 3.48
C ARG A 58 12.23 0.10 2.17
N VAL A 59 11.61 1.21 1.77
CA VAL A 59 10.70 1.24 0.63
C VAL A 59 11.45 1.26 -0.69
N ASP A 60 12.51 2.05 -0.79
CA ASP A 60 13.35 2.14 -1.99
C ASP A 60 14.82 2.29 -1.59
N PRO A 61 15.68 1.31 -1.88
CA PRO A 61 17.09 1.38 -1.53
C PRO A 61 17.84 2.57 -2.12
N GLU A 62 17.37 3.14 -3.24
CA GLU A 62 17.93 4.32 -3.90
C GLU A 62 17.40 5.65 -3.34
N ASP A 63 16.34 5.62 -2.52
CA ASP A 63 15.62 6.79 -2.03
C ASP A 63 15.25 6.63 -0.53
N PRO A 64 16.23 6.80 0.39
CA PRO A 64 16.02 6.62 1.84
C PRO A 64 14.99 7.58 2.46
N ASP A 65 14.63 8.65 1.75
CA ASP A 65 13.59 9.59 2.19
C ASP A 65 12.20 8.92 2.24
N ARG A 66 12.04 7.76 1.61
CA ARG A 66 10.82 6.94 1.63
C ARG A 66 10.80 5.88 2.72
N ASP A 67 11.90 5.68 3.43
CA ASP A 67 11.93 4.73 4.54
C ASP A 67 10.90 5.16 5.59
N THR A 68 10.14 4.20 6.10
CA THR A 68 8.97 4.47 6.92
C THR A 68 9.07 3.69 8.23
N LEU A 69 8.96 4.39 9.35
CA LEU A 69 8.70 3.76 10.64
C LEU A 69 7.22 3.40 10.72
N VAL A 70 6.95 2.13 11.00
CA VAL A 70 5.59 1.61 11.21
C VAL A 70 5.52 0.98 12.59
N PHE A 71 4.49 1.31 13.36
CA PHE A 71 4.23 0.67 14.66
C PHE A 71 2.75 0.43 14.89
N SER A 72 2.45 -0.51 15.78
CA SER A 72 1.08 -0.86 16.17
C SER A 72 0.79 -0.41 17.60
N LEU A 73 -0.32 0.31 17.78
CA LEU A 73 -0.85 0.73 19.07
C LEU A 73 -1.91 -0.28 19.53
N PRO A 74 -1.57 -1.20 20.46
CA PRO A 74 -2.52 -2.22 20.92
C PRO A 74 -3.60 -1.63 21.84
N LYS A 75 -3.30 -0.53 22.54
CA LYS A 75 -4.23 0.16 23.44
C LYS A 75 -4.91 1.32 22.73
N LEU A 76 -6.23 1.39 22.88
CA LEU A 76 -7.03 2.45 22.27
C LEU A 76 -6.56 3.83 22.76
N ILE A 77 -6.52 4.81 21.86
CA ILE A 77 -6.22 6.21 22.13
C ILE A 77 -7.48 7.07 21.99
N PRO A 78 -7.69 8.07 22.87
CA PRO A 78 -8.84 8.96 22.77
C PRO A 78 -8.80 9.78 21.47
N PRO A 79 -9.94 10.31 21.00
CA PRO A 79 -9.99 11.33 19.95
C PRO A 79 -9.04 12.50 20.21
N THR A 80 -8.45 13.06 19.16
CA THR A 80 -7.75 14.35 19.21
C THR A 80 -8.76 15.48 19.53
N SER A 81 -8.31 16.55 20.20
CA SER A 81 -9.10 17.78 20.34
C SER A 81 -9.49 18.37 18.98
N GLU A 82 -10.63 19.07 18.88
CA GLU A 82 -11.14 19.64 17.61
C GLU A 82 -10.14 20.50 16.83
N ASP A 83 -9.20 21.17 17.51
CA ASP A 83 -8.17 22.02 16.89
C ASP A 83 -6.88 21.28 16.51
N ASP A 84 -6.82 19.95 16.65
CA ASP A 84 -5.60 19.13 16.49
C ASP A 84 -4.41 19.55 17.40
N VAL A 85 -4.63 20.44 18.37
CA VAL A 85 -3.58 21.01 19.24
C VAL A 85 -3.10 20.02 20.31
N LEU A 86 -3.98 19.17 20.84
CA LEU A 86 -3.64 18.25 21.93
C LEU A 86 -3.49 16.82 21.41
N ALA A 87 -2.30 16.26 21.59
CA ALA A 87 -2.01 14.87 21.26
C ALA A 87 -2.93 13.89 22.04
N SER A 88 -3.38 12.85 21.36
CA SER A 88 -4.15 11.74 21.95
C SER A 88 -3.32 10.86 22.88
N GLY A 89 -2.00 10.88 22.70
CA GLY A 89 -1.06 10.13 23.52
C GLY A 89 0.39 10.39 23.08
N PHE A 90 1.32 9.78 23.81
CA PHE A 90 2.75 9.91 23.55
C PHE A 90 3.40 8.53 23.51
N VAL A 91 4.23 8.32 22.49
CA VAL A 91 5.09 7.15 22.37
C VAL A 91 6.52 7.59 22.61
N ARG A 92 7.20 6.94 23.55
CA ARG A 92 8.62 7.17 23.80
C ARG A 92 9.46 6.38 22.82
N VAL A 93 10.50 7.02 22.30
CA VAL A 93 11.49 6.46 21.39
C VAL A 93 12.80 6.26 22.14
N ASP A 94 13.20 5.02 22.37
CA ASP A 94 14.42 4.69 23.11
C ASP A 94 15.35 3.79 22.28
N ARG A 95 16.59 3.67 22.77
CA ARG A 95 17.53 2.64 22.35
C ARG A 95 17.35 1.40 23.20
N GLY A 96 17.31 0.24 22.56
CA GLY A 96 17.23 -1.05 23.24
C GLY A 96 17.33 -2.21 22.26
N GLN A 97 16.86 -3.38 22.70
CA GLN A 97 16.73 -4.55 21.83
C GLN A 97 15.32 -4.58 21.26
N PRO A 98 15.16 -4.59 19.92
CA PRO A 98 13.87 -4.73 19.27
C PRO A 98 13.16 -6.02 19.70
N ILE A 99 11.84 -6.02 19.56
CA ILE A 99 11.02 -7.21 19.80
C ILE A 99 11.50 -8.30 18.82
N PRO A 100 11.91 -9.49 19.31
CA PRO A 100 12.31 -10.59 18.44
C PRO A 100 11.11 -11.10 17.65
N GLN A 101 11.34 -11.52 16.41
CA GLN A 101 10.30 -12.09 15.56
C GLN A 101 9.74 -13.38 16.18
N GLY A 102 8.41 -13.42 16.35
CA GLY A 102 7.65 -14.53 16.88
C GLY A 102 6.96 -15.42 15.83
N VAL A 103 6.46 -16.57 16.30
CA VAL A 103 5.62 -17.47 15.49
C VAL A 103 4.23 -16.85 15.31
N GLY A 104 3.78 -16.70 14.06
CA GLY A 104 2.47 -16.13 13.72
C GLY A 104 2.50 -14.67 13.26
N GLU A 105 3.68 -14.05 13.19
CA GLU A 105 3.89 -12.74 12.56
C GLU A 105 3.72 -12.80 11.05
N ALA A 106 3.55 -11.62 10.45
CA ALA A 106 3.53 -11.51 9.00
C ALA A 106 4.95 -11.72 8.44
N TYR A 107 5.08 -12.60 7.46
CA TYR A 107 6.34 -12.90 6.79
C TYR A 107 6.16 -13.02 5.28
N LEU A 108 7.27 -13.04 4.55
CA LEU A 108 7.29 -13.27 3.12
C LEU A 108 8.29 -14.36 2.71
N GLU A 109 7.98 -15.04 1.61
CA GLU A 109 8.87 -15.97 0.92
C GLU A 109 9.03 -15.52 -0.53
N VAL A 110 10.27 -15.29 -0.98
CA VAL A 110 10.57 -15.06 -2.39
C VAL A 110 10.76 -16.41 -3.08
N VAL A 111 10.09 -16.60 -4.22
CA VAL A 111 10.23 -17.82 -5.02
C VAL A 111 11.01 -17.54 -6.28
N TYR A 112 12.03 -18.35 -6.48
CA TYR A 112 12.97 -18.25 -7.58
C TYR A 112 12.69 -19.31 -8.65
N GLY A 113 12.91 -18.95 -9.91
CA GLY A 113 12.90 -19.87 -11.03
C GLY A 113 14.17 -20.72 -11.09
N SER A 114 14.19 -21.69 -12.01
CA SER A 114 15.38 -22.51 -12.27
C SER A 114 16.58 -21.70 -12.79
N ASP A 115 16.33 -20.51 -13.34
CA ASP A 115 17.33 -19.55 -13.81
C ASP A 115 17.85 -18.62 -12.69
N GLY A 116 17.38 -18.81 -11.45
CA GLY A 116 17.78 -18.02 -10.28
C GLY A 116 17.11 -16.64 -10.21
N ARG A 117 16.17 -16.31 -11.09
CA ARG A 117 15.43 -15.04 -11.06
C ARG A 117 14.19 -15.13 -10.19
N GLU A 118 13.81 -14.03 -9.57
CA GLU A 118 12.55 -13.94 -8.81
C GLU A 118 11.36 -14.15 -9.75
N ARG A 119 10.45 -15.07 -9.40
CA ARG A 119 9.21 -15.37 -10.17
C ARG A 119 7.97 -14.87 -9.45
N GLY A 120 8.00 -14.85 -8.11
CA GLY A 120 6.85 -14.50 -7.29
C GLY A 120 7.24 -14.28 -5.83
N VAL A 121 6.28 -13.73 -5.08
CA VAL A 121 6.38 -13.56 -3.64
C VAL A 121 5.13 -14.13 -2.98
N ARG A 122 5.33 -14.88 -1.91
CA ARG A 122 4.27 -15.31 -1.03
C ARG A 122 4.27 -14.45 0.23
N LEU A 123 3.22 -13.67 0.45
CA LEU A 123 2.99 -12.92 1.69
C LEU A 123 2.08 -13.75 2.60
N VAL A 124 2.43 -13.89 3.88
CA VAL A 124 1.70 -14.71 4.84
C VAL A 124 1.52 -13.97 6.15
N ASN A 125 0.33 -14.04 6.74
CA ASN A 125 0.10 -13.77 8.16
C ASN A 125 -0.78 -14.89 8.75
N SER A 126 -1.32 -14.70 9.95
CA SER A 126 -2.17 -15.69 10.62
C SER A 126 -3.54 -15.96 9.96
N ARG A 127 -3.96 -15.15 8.99
CA ARG A 127 -5.26 -15.24 8.31
C ARG A 127 -5.17 -15.32 6.79
N LEU A 128 -4.32 -14.49 6.17
CA LEU A 128 -4.11 -14.39 4.73
C LEU A 128 -2.81 -15.04 4.28
N ILE A 129 -2.91 -15.75 3.17
CA ILE A 129 -1.78 -16.18 2.34
C ILE A 129 -2.02 -15.65 0.94
N VAL A 130 -1.10 -14.85 0.42
CA VAL A 130 -1.20 -14.24 -0.90
C VAL A 130 -0.02 -14.67 -1.75
N TRP A 131 -0.32 -15.26 -2.91
CA TRP A 131 0.67 -15.55 -3.93
C TRP A 131 0.64 -14.49 -5.01
N PHE A 132 1.72 -13.72 -5.13
CA PHE A 132 1.86 -12.60 -6.04
C PHE A 132 2.91 -12.89 -7.12
N ASN A 133 2.55 -12.79 -8.40
CA ASN A 133 3.47 -13.07 -9.49
C ASN A 133 4.22 -11.82 -9.94
N LEU A 134 5.52 -11.97 -10.12
CA LEU A 134 6.40 -10.90 -10.63
C LEU A 134 6.61 -10.98 -12.14
N ILE A 135 6.13 -12.04 -12.78
CA ILE A 135 6.34 -12.26 -14.21
C ILE A 135 5.02 -12.57 -14.92
N PRO A 136 4.94 -12.30 -16.23
CA PRO A 136 3.72 -12.49 -17.00
C PRO A 136 3.27 -13.95 -17.13
N ALA A 137 4.21 -14.90 -17.18
CA ALA A 137 3.97 -16.31 -17.50
C ALA A 137 4.56 -17.25 -16.42
N PRO A 138 3.99 -17.30 -15.19
CA PRO A 138 4.56 -18.06 -14.08
C PRO A 138 4.62 -19.57 -14.29
N GLU A 139 3.79 -20.12 -15.17
CA GLU A 139 3.72 -21.56 -15.47
C GLU A 139 4.33 -21.93 -16.82
N ASP A 140 4.89 -20.97 -17.56
CA ASP A 140 5.45 -21.15 -18.92
C ASP A 140 4.49 -21.87 -19.90
N ASN A 141 3.18 -21.73 -19.69
CA ASN A 141 2.10 -22.41 -20.40
C ASN A 141 1.52 -21.60 -21.58
N GLY A 142 2.20 -20.52 -21.99
CA GLY A 142 1.78 -19.61 -23.05
C GLY A 142 0.87 -18.46 -22.62
N ARG A 143 0.33 -18.46 -21.39
CA ARG A 143 -0.40 -17.32 -20.82
C ARG A 143 0.59 -16.29 -20.28
N ASN A 144 0.43 -15.02 -20.64
CA ASN A 144 1.40 -13.95 -20.35
C ASN A 144 0.78 -12.72 -19.66
N TRP A 145 -0.30 -12.90 -18.91
CA TRP A 145 -1.09 -11.81 -18.33
C TRP A 145 -1.23 -11.87 -16.81
N PHE A 146 -0.29 -12.50 -16.10
CA PHE A 146 -0.34 -12.63 -14.63
C PHE A 146 0.57 -11.67 -13.89
N SER A 147 1.33 -10.86 -14.63
CA SER A 147 2.37 -10.05 -14.02
C SER A 147 1.78 -8.97 -13.13
N GLY A 148 2.37 -8.77 -11.95
CA GLY A 148 1.89 -7.80 -11.00
C GLY A 148 0.49 -8.14 -10.47
N SER A 149 0.15 -9.42 -10.31
CA SER A 149 -1.16 -9.82 -9.82
C SER A 149 -1.06 -10.95 -8.79
N ALA A 150 -2.02 -10.98 -7.89
CA ALA A 150 -2.21 -12.11 -6.98
C ALA A 150 -3.05 -13.20 -7.67
N THR A 151 -2.48 -14.38 -7.92
CA THR A 151 -3.21 -15.52 -8.52
C THR A 151 -3.68 -16.54 -7.49
N SER A 152 -3.32 -16.38 -6.23
CA SER A 152 -3.95 -17.07 -5.11
C SER A 152 -4.06 -16.13 -3.92
N VAL A 153 -5.25 -16.09 -3.32
CA VAL A 153 -5.48 -15.40 -2.05
C VAL A 153 -6.26 -16.36 -1.17
N GLN A 154 -5.64 -16.84 -0.10
CA GLN A 154 -6.28 -17.76 0.84
C GLN A 154 -6.61 -17.01 2.12
N LEU A 155 -7.88 -17.02 2.50
CA LEU A 155 -8.37 -16.50 3.77
C LEU A 155 -8.72 -17.69 4.68
N ASP A 156 -8.07 -17.75 5.83
CA ASP A 156 -8.14 -18.86 6.78
C ASP A 156 -7.92 -20.22 6.06
N HIS A 157 -6.82 -20.29 5.30
CA HIS A 157 -6.36 -21.44 4.50
C HIS A 157 -7.29 -21.91 3.38
N LEU A 158 -8.24 -21.07 2.96
CA LEU A 158 -9.15 -21.39 1.87
C LEU A 158 -9.10 -20.30 0.81
N GLU A 159 -8.83 -20.71 -0.43
CA GLU A 159 -8.81 -19.84 -1.61
C GLU A 159 -10.10 -19.02 -1.76
N ILE A 160 -9.96 -17.71 -2.03
CA ILE A 160 -11.06 -16.76 -2.18
C ILE A 160 -11.28 -16.32 -3.63
N LEU A 161 -10.27 -16.44 -4.50
CA LEU A 161 -10.42 -16.09 -5.92
C LEU A 161 -11.26 -17.13 -6.69
N ASP A 162 -11.31 -18.36 -6.18
CA ASP A 162 -12.21 -19.44 -6.63
C ASP A 162 -12.75 -20.25 -5.43
N PRO A 163 -13.65 -19.65 -4.63
CA PRO A 163 -14.01 -20.11 -3.30
C PRO A 163 -14.92 -21.34 -3.29
N PHE A 164 -15.68 -21.60 -4.36
CA PHE A 164 -16.65 -22.71 -4.41
C PHE A 164 -15.99 -24.09 -4.47
N ARG A 165 -14.83 -24.20 -5.12
CA ARG A 165 -14.02 -25.41 -5.12
C ARG A 165 -13.23 -25.55 -3.83
N SER A 166 -12.67 -24.43 -3.37
CA SER A 166 -11.92 -24.33 -2.13
C SER A 166 -12.66 -24.91 -0.92
N VAL A 167 -13.93 -24.53 -0.71
CA VAL A 167 -14.73 -25.03 0.42
C VAL A 167 -15.07 -26.52 0.36
N LYS A 168 -14.88 -27.17 -0.79
CA LYS A 168 -14.99 -28.62 -0.94
C LYS A 168 -13.66 -29.35 -0.71
N GLY A 169 -12.58 -28.61 -0.40
CA GLY A 169 -11.22 -29.13 -0.34
C GLY A 169 -10.61 -29.42 -1.72
N GLU A 170 -11.23 -28.95 -2.80
CA GLU A 170 -10.77 -29.18 -4.17
C GLU A 170 -9.75 -28.12 -4.57
N TRP A 171 -8.46 -28.46 -4.45
CA TRP A 171 -7.35 -27.62 -4.94
C TRP A 171 -7.06 -27.82 -6.43
N LEU A 172 -7.44 -28.97 -6.98
CA LEU A 172 -7.32 -29.27 -8.41
C LEU A 172 -8.52 -28.71 -9.19
N GLY A 173 -8.25 -28.13 -10.37
CA GLY A 173 -9.30 -27.64 -11.27
C GLY A 173 -9.85 -26.25 -10.92
N GLN A 174 -9.17 -25.50 -10.06
CA GLN A 174 -9.44 -24.06 -9.89
C GLN A 174 -9.26 -23.30 -11.21
N ASP A 175 -9.96 -22.19 -11.38
CA ASP A 175 -9.85 -21.36 -12.60
C ASP A 175 -8.38 -20.94 -12.82
N PRO A 176 -7.72 -21.38 -13.91
CA PRO A 176 -6.32 -21.08 -14.17
C PRO A 176 -6.08 -19.60 -14.49
N ASP A 177 -7.12 -18.84 -14.82
CA ASP A 177 -7.02 -17.43 -15.15
C ASP A 177 -7.37 -16.52 -13.95
N LYS A 178 -7.70 -17.10 -12.78
CA LYS A 178 -8.05 -16.32 -11.59
C LYS A 178 -6.89 -15.41 -11.17
N ARG A 179 -7.21 -14.14 -10.89
CA ARG A 179 -6.25 -13.13 -10.46
C ARG A 179 -6.94 -11.91 -9.89
N CYS A 180 -6.27 -11.21 -8.99
CA CYS A 180 -6.70 -9.92 -8.48
C CYS A 180 -5.51 -8.97 -8.28
N LEU A 181 -5.79 -7.72 -7.92
CA LEU A 181 -4.77 -6.67 -7.73
C LEU A 181 -3.93 -6.41 -9.01
N GLN A 182 -4.40 -6.81 -10.19
CA GLN A 182 -3.69 -6.56 -11.43
C GLN A 182 -3.91 -5.11 -11.85
N VAL A 183 -2.82 -4.32 -11.89
CA VAL A 183 -2.82 -3.05 -12.62
C VAL A 183 -2.60 -3.38 -14.10
N SER A 184 -3.67 -3.34 -14.89
CA SER A 184 -3.61 -3.73 -16.30
C SER A 184 -3.13 -2.59 -17.19
N GLU A 185 -3.42 -1.34 -16.83
CA GLU A 185 -3.02 -0.15 -17.60
C GLU A 185 -2.75 1.04 -16.67
N LEU A 186 -1.88 1.94 -17.14
CA LEU A 186 -1.69 3.28 -16.58
C LEU A 186 -2.18 4.34 -17.55
N GLN A 187 -2.71 5.41 -16.99
CA GLN A 187 -3.09 6.61 -17.71
C GLN A 187 -2.19 7.77 -17.27
N LEU A 188 -1.31 8.22 -18.16
CA LEU A 188 -0.41 9.35 -17.93
C LEU A 188 -0.93 10.60 -18.65
N PRO A 189 -0.51 11.82 -18.25
CA PRO A 189 -0.86 13.04 -18.94
C PRO A 189 -0.45 12.96 -20.42
N GLY A 190 -1.35 13.35 -21.33
CA GLY A 190 -1.04 13.33 -22.75
C GLY A 190 -0.08 14.45 -23.19
N PRO A 191 0.52 14.34 -24.39
CA PRO A 191 1.32 15.40 -24.97
C PRO A 191 0.47 16.65 -25.27
N ALA A 192 1.10 17.83 -25.23
CA ALA A 192 0.43 19.08 -25.55
C ALA A 192 0.03 19.18 -27.05
N TYR A 193 0.73 18.47 -27.94
CA TYR A 193 0.46 18.50 -29.39
C TYR A 193 0.83 17.18 -30.10
N PRO A 194 -0.07 16.56 -30.89
CA PRO A 194 -1.51 16.85 -30.93
C PRO A 194 -2.13 16.57 -29.55
N LYS A 195 -3.17 17.34 -29.18
CA LYS A 195 -3.81 17.24 -27.87
C LYS A 195 -4.47 15.86 -27.72
N SER A 196 -3.76 14.91 -27.12
CA SER A 196 -4.35 13.68 -26.60
C SER A 196 -4.67 13.92 -25.13
N PRO A 197 -5.86 13.56 -24.63
CA PRO A 197 -6.17 13.77 -23.22
C PRO A 197 -5.22 12.94 -22.33
N TYR A 198 -4.81 11.75 -22.78
CA TYR A 198 -3.98 10.83 -22.01
C TYR A 198 -3.02 10.01 -22.88
N TYR A 199 -1.93 9.56 -22.27
CA TYR A 199 -1.00 8.54 -22.77
C TYR A 199 -1.24 7.25 -22.00
N GLN A 200 -1.60 6.16 -22.71
CA GLN A 200 -1.91 4.87 -22.08
C GLN A 200 -0.72 3.92 -22.15
N VAL A 201 -0.42 3.26 -21.03
CA VAL A 201 0.60 2.22 -20.93
C VAL A 201 -0.07 0.92 -20.52
N SER A 202 -0.02 -0.10 -21.36
CA SER A 202 -0.46 -1.45 -20.99
C SER A 202 0.61 -2.11 -20.12
N LEU A 203 0.22 -2.65 -18.97
CA LEU A 203 1.13 -3.30 -18.01
C LEU A 203 0.83 -4.78 -17.77
N PHE A 204 -0.28 -5.31 -18.31
CA PHE A 204 -0.74 -6.67 -18.01
C PHE A 204 0.29 -7.77 -18.30
N ASN A 205 1.22 -7.53 -19.23
CA ASN A 205 2.28 -8.45 -19.65
C ASN A 205 3.71 -7.97 -19.30
N HIS A 206 3.86 -6.86 -18.58
CA HIS A 206 5.17 -6.33 -18.16
C HIS A 206 5.67 -7.08 -16.94
N ALA A 207 6.91 -7.56 -16.93
CA ALA A 207 7.50 -8.12 -15.72
C ALA A 207 7.65 -7.06 -14.62
N TYR A 208 7.80 -7.51 -13.38
CA TYR A 208 8.14 -6.69 -12.22
C TYR A 208 9.43 -7.24 -11.60
N ARG A 209 10.32 -6.34 -11.20
CA ARG A 209 11.49 -6.68 -10.37
C ARG A 209 11.19 -6.41 -8.91
N LEU A 210 11.71 -7.26 -8.03
CA LEU A 210 11.70 -6.99 -6.59
C LEU A 210 12.72 -5.89 -6.28
N VAL A 211 12.27 -4.78 -5.70
CA VAL A 211 13.09 -3.60 -5.34
C VAL A 211 13.59 -3.74 -3.90
N SER A 212 12.66 -4.05 -2.99
CA SER A 212 12.95 -4.26 -1.58
C SER A 212 11.91 -5.16 -0.95
N GLN A 213 12.24 -5.65 0.24
CA GLN A 213 11.37 -6.48 1.05
C GLN A 213 11.61 -6.18 2.54
N SER A 214 10.57 -6.30 3.34
CA SER A 214 10.61 -6.13 4.79
C SER A 214 9.73 -7.17 5.44
N SER A 215 10.18 -7.72 6.57
CA SER A 215 9.39 -8.60 7.43
C SER A 215 9.73 -8.27 8.87
N GLY A 216 8.69 -8.07 9.67
CA GLY A 216 8.85 -7.64 11.04
C GLY A 216 7.56 -7.80 11.84
N PRO A 217 7.58 -7.36 13.11
CA PRO A 217 6.51 -7.63 14.06
C PRO A 217 5.18 -6.93 13.73
N VAL A 218 5.16 -5.99 12.78
CA VAL A 218 3.95 -5.25 12.38
C VAL A 218 3.38 -5.78 11.07
N ARG A 219 4.24 -5.98 10.06
CA ARG A 219 3.82 -6.38 8.71
C ARG A 219 4.95 -7.01 7.91
N ALA A 220 4.57 -7.77 6.89
CA ALA A 220 5.44 -8.09 5.75
C ALA A 220 5.13 -7.12 4.61
N SER A 221 6.14 -6.62 3.93
CA SER A 221 5.97 -5.74 2.78
C SER A 221 7.00 -6.00 1.68
N ILE A 222 6.59 -5.75 0.44
CA ILE A 222 7.49 -5.75 -0.73
C ILE A 222 7.32 -4.45 -1.50
N THR A 223 8.41 -3.96 -2.07
CA THR A 223 8.37 -2.97 -3.14
C THR A 223 8.76 -3.65 -4.44
N ILE A 224 7.93 -3.49 -5.46
CA ILE A 224 8.20 -4.00 -6.82
C ILE A 224 8.14 -2.84 -7.81
N ALA A 225 8.90 -2.95 -8.89
CA ALA A 225 8.90 -1.99 -9.99
C ALA A 225 8.60 -2.69 -11.31
N SER A 226 7.73 -2.12 -12.13
CA SER A 226 7.46 -2.65 -13.47
C SER A 226 8.70 -2.57 -14.35
N GLU A 227 8.73 -3.35 -15.43
CA GLU A 227 9.63 -3.10 -16.54
C GLU A 227 9.54 -1.62 -17.00
N PRO A 228 10.67 -0.98 -17.33
CA PRO A 228 10.67 0.40 -17.78
C PRO A 228 9.85 0.60 -19.06
N PHE A 229 9.18 1.75 -19.16
CA PHE A 229 8.44 2.16 -20.35
C PHE A 229 8.75 3.63 -20.70
N ASP A 230 8.72 3.94 -21.99
CA ASP A 230 8.92 5.30 -22.46
C ASP A 230 7.67 6.16 -22.22
N TYR A 231 7.88 7.42 -21.82
CA TYR A 231 6.85 8.44 -21.71
C TYR A 231 7.30 9.72 -22.41
N MET A 232 6.45 10.23 -23.30
CA MET A 232 6.63 11.52 -23.94
C MET A 232 5.46 12.42 -23.57
N GLY A 233 5.71 13.48 -22.83
CA GLY A 233 4.66 14.42 -22.45
C GLY A 233 5.23 15.78 -22.05
N ALA A 234 4.34 16.75 -21.91
CA ALA A 234 4.74 18.10 -21.53
C ALA A 234 5.21 18.13 -20.07
N ASP A 235 6.32 18.82 -19.83
CA ASP A 235 6.71 19.24 -18.51
C ASP A 235 5.66 20.26 -17.99
N PRO A 236 5.09 20.05 -16.79
CA PRO A 236 4.02 20.91 -16.30
C PRO A 236 4.49 22.33 -15.95
N VAL A 237 5.79 22.54 -15.75
CA VAL A 237 6.39 23.84 -15.41
C VAL A 237 6.78 24.60 -16.67
N THR A 238 7.48 23.95 -17.59
CA THR A 238 8.03 24.61 -18.79
C THR A 238 7.12 24.49 -20.02
N GLY A 239 6.18 23.54 -20.02
CA GLY A 239 5.34 23.22 -21.17
C GLY A 239 6.08 22.51 -22.32
N HIS A 240 7.39 22.30 -22.21
CA HIS A 240 8.18 21.58 -23.21
C HIS A 240 7.97 20.08 -23.12
N ASN A 241 7.95 19.41 -24.27
CA ASN A 241 7.93 17.95 -24.27
C ASN A 241 9.24 17.42 -23.68
N ARG A 242 9.11 16.49 -22.74
CA ARG A 242 10.21 15.73 -22.16
C ARG A 242 10.01 14.26 -22.47
N HIS A 243 11.13 13.58 -22.67
CA HIS A 243 11.18 12.13 -22.80
C HIS A 243 11.71 11.55 -21.49
N LEU A 244 10.89 10.73 -20.84
CA LEU A 244 11.23 10.04 -19.60
C LEU A 244 11.21 8.52 -19.84
N VAL A 245 12.12 7.81 -19.19
CA VAL A 245 12.01 6.38 -18.97
C VAL A 245 11.40 6.18 -17.59
N CYS A 246 10.22 5.59 -17.54
CA CYS A 246 9.38 5.51 -16.36
C CYS A 246 9.23 4.07 -15.87
N GLU A 247 9.03 3.90 -14.57
CA GLU A 247 8.65 2.63 -13.94
C GLU A 247 7.49 2.89 -12.96
N LEU A 248 6.55 1.94 -12.88
CA LEU A 248 5.53 1.90 -11.83
C LEU A 248 6.09 1.18 -10.62
N TYR A 249 6.13 1.86 -9.48
CA TYR A 249 6.48 1.26 -8.20
C TYR A 249 5.21 0.93 -7.42
N ARG A 250 5.22 -0.22 -6.76
CA ARG A 250 4.11 -0.73 -5.93
C ARG A 250 4.68 -1.26 -4.62
N VAL A 251 4.21 -0.72 -3.51
CA VAL A 251 4.52 -1.19 -2.15
C VAL A 251 3.32 -1.97 -1.66
N ILE A 252 3.46 -3.28 -1.50
CA ILE A 252 2.37 -4.18 -1.09
C ILE A 252 2.67 -4.65 0.33
N SER A 253 1.76 -4.37 1.26
CA SER A 253 1.92 -4.63 2.68
C SER A 253 0.81 -5.53 3.23
N LEU A 254 1.20 -6.58 3.94
CA LEU A 254 0.33 -7.48 4.69
C LEU A 254 0.60 -7.34 6.19
N TYR A 255 -0.31 -6.71 6.90
CA TYR A 255 -0.22 -6.53 8.36
C TYR A 255 -0.47 -7.82 9.12
N ALA A 256 0.12 -7.96 10.31
CA ALA A 256 -0.14 -9.10 11.18
C ALA A 256 -1.64 -9.25 11.47
N GLY A 257 -2.18 -10.47 11.28
CA GLY A 257 -3.60 -10.79 11.52
C GLY A 257 -4.63 -10.11 10.61
N ALA A 258 -4.22 -9.34 9.61
CA ALA A 258 -5.12 -8.68 8.68
C ALA A 258 -5.73 -9.65 7.66
N ASP A 259 -6.96 -9.36 7.24
CA ASP A 259 -7.63 -9.95 6.07
C ASP A 259 -7.73 -8.96 4.90
N TYR A 260 -6.80 -8.01 4.86
CA TYR A 260 -6.60 -7.07 3.77
C TYR A 260 -5.12 -6.89 3.45
N LEU A 261 -4.87 -6.37 2.24
CA LEU A 261 -3.58 -5.81 1.83
C LEU A 261 -3.69 -4.30 1.72
N ILE A 262 -2.61 -3.58 2.03
CA ILE A 262 -2.46 -2.17 1.65
C ILE A 262 -1.44 -2.09 0.51
N GLU A 263 -1.81 -1.40 -0.55
CA GLU A 263 -0.99 -1.15 -1.72
C GLU A 263 -0.75 0.35 -1.90
N GLU A 264 0.49 0.77 -2.00
CA GLU A 264 0.87 2.15 -2.32
C GLU A 264 1.61 2.21 -3.66
N LEU A 265 1.16 3.06 -4.57
CA LEU A 265 1.68 3.16 -5.93
C LEU A 265 2.21 4.55 -6.24
N PHE A 266 3.28 4.61 -7.02
CA PHE A 266 3.83 5.85 -7.56
C PHE A 266 4.63 5.59 -8.85
N VAL A 267 4.75 6.60 -9.71
CA VAL A 267 5.52 6.51 -10.96
C VAL A 267 6.78 7.37 -10.86
N LYS A 268 7.95 6.76 -11.10
CA LYS A 268 9.24 7.44 -11.18
C LYS A 268 9.69 7.50 -12.63
N GLY A 269 10.02 8.70 -13.12
CA GLY A 269 10.61 8.93 -14.43
C GLY A 269 12.03 9.47 -14.34
N LYS A 270 12.94 8.94 -15.16
CA LYS A 270 14.30 9.47 -15.34
C LYS A 270 14.41 10.10 -16.75
N PRO A 271 15.01 11.30 -16.90
CA PRO A 271 15.18 11.92 -18.20
C PRO A 271 16.00 11.07 -19.17
N LYS A 272 15.55 10.99 -20.42
CA LYS A 272 16.29 10.38 -21.53
C LYS A 272 16.97 11.49 -22.34
N SER A 273 18.24 11.32 -22.66
CA SER A 273 18.98 12.23 -23.53
C SER A 273 18.56 12.06 -25.00
N GLU A 274 18.91 13.03 -25.84
CA GLU A 274 18.69 12.95 -27.30
C GLU A 274 19.45 11.79 -27.97
N GLU A 275 20.46 11.21 -27.32
CA GLU A 275 21.20 10.02 -27.77
C GLU A 275 20.61 8.71 -27.24
N ASP A 276 19.35 8.71 -26.78
CA ASP A 276 18.67 7.57 -26.15
C ASP A 276 19.34 7.03 -24.87
N ARG A 277 20.27 7.79 -24.27
CA ARG A 277 20.92 7.41 -23.01
C ARG A 277 20.13 7.97 -21.84
N ILE A 278 19.90 7.16 -20.81
CA ILE A 278 19.36 7.67 -19.55
C ILE A 278 20.37 8.68 -19.00
N VAL A 279 19.93 9.91 -18.76
CA VAL A 279 20.78 10.95 -18.19
C VAL A 279 21.09 10.53 -16.75
N ASN A 280 22.34 10.17 -16.48
CA ASN A 280 22.80 9.86 -15.13
C ASN A 280 22.82 11.15 -14.31
N GLY A 281 21.69 11.47 -13.70
CA GLY A 281 21.50 12.60 -12.79
C GLY A 281 20.51 12.24 -11.69
N PRO A 282 20.51 12.98 -10.56
CA PRO A 282 19.63 12.74 -9.43
C PRO A 282 18.16 13.14 -9.69
N GLU A 283 17.82 13.64 -10.89
CA GLU A 283 16.50 14.16 -11.18
C GLU A 283 15.49 13.02 -11.39
N ILE A 284 14.76 12.69 -10.31
CA ILE A 284 13.60 11.81 -10.34
C ILE A 284 12.35 12.66 -10.51
N VAL A 285 11.62 12.41 -11.59
CA VAL A 285 10.35 13.07 -11.87
C VAL A 285 9.20 12.18 -11.38
N ASN A 286 8.41 12.67 -10.43
CA ASN A 286 7.16 12.01 -10.04
C ASN A 286 6.03 12.48 -10.96
N LEU A 287 5.41 11.55 -11.70
CA LEU A 287 4.30 11.85 -12.62
C LEU A 287 2.95 11.61 -11.94
N PRO A 288 1.93 12.45 -12.18
CA PRO A 288 0.57 12.04 -11.89
C PRO A 288 0.13 10.92 -12.85
N PHE A 289 -0.68 9.98 -12.37
CA PHE A 289 -1.12 8.83 -13.13
C PHE A 289 -2.50 8.36 -12.67
N GLY A 290 -3.32 7.90 -13.61
CA GLY A 290 -4.53 7.12 -13.36
C GLY A 290 -4.24 5.62 -13.43
N LEU A 291 -5.01 4.82 -12.69
CA LEU A 291 -4.82 3.38 -12.58
C LEU A 291 -6.01 2.63 -13.12
N HIS A 292 -5.77 1.64 -13.97
CA HIS A 292 -6.79 0.70 -14.41
C HIS A 292 -6.49 -0.66 -13.78
N TYR A 293 -7.40 -1.13 -12.95
CA TYR A 293 -7.33 -2.44 -12.35
C TYR A 293 -8.22 -3.43 -13.08
N PHE A 294 -7.75 -4.67 -13.14
CA PHE A 294 -8.49 -5.81 -13.61
C PHE A 294 -8.48 -6.92 -12.55
N SER A 295 -9.57 -7.67 -12.43
CA SER A 295 -9.62 -8.88 -11.63
C SER A 295 -10.50 -9.93 -12.28
N GLN A 296 -10.09 -11.20 -12.16
CA GLN A 296 -10.88 -12.37 -12.50
C GLN A 296 -11.05 -13.23 -11.24
N MET A 297 -12.23 -13.16 -10.62
CA MET A 297 -12.56 -13.84 -9.37
C MET A 297 -13.94 -14.47 -9.49
N ASN A 298 -14.03 -15.77 -9.21
CA ASN A 298 -15.30 -16.48 -9.23
C ASN A 298 -16.04 -16.29 -7.90
N LEU A 299 -16.62 -15.09 -7.69
CA LEU A 299 -17.44 -14.82 -6.50
C LEU A 299 -18.85 -15.45 -6.58
N GLY A 300 -19.18 -16.16 -7.66
CA GLY A 300 -20.45 -16.87 -7.83
C GLY A 300 -21.60 -15.95 -8.19
N LYS A 301 -22.75 -16.09 -7.52
CA LYS A 301 -23.89 -15.17 -7.72
C LYS A 301 -23.64 -13.88 -6.94
N THR A 302 -22.98 -12.93 -7.58
CA THR A 302 -22.70 -11.62 -7.00
C THR A 302 -23.97 -10.80 -6.88
N GLN A 303 -24.03 -9.99 -5.83
CA GLN A 303 -24.96 -8.87 -5.72
C GLN A 303 -24.48 -7.70 -6.59
N ASP A 304 -25.36 -6.70 -6.80
CA ASP A 304 -24.97 -5.44 -7.42
C ASP A 304 -23.82 -4.80 -6.61
N ILE A 305 -22.98 -4.05 -7.30
CA ILE A 305 -21.85 -3.35 -6.69
C ILE A 305 -22.40 -2.30 -5.73
N GLU A 306 -22.02 -2.41 -4.45
CA GLU A 306 -22.39 -1.40 -3.47
C GLU A 306 -21.30 -0.32 -3.47
N GLN A 307 -21.58 0.77 -4.17
CA GLN A 307 -20.86 2.03 -4.03
C GLN A 307 -21.69 2.95 -3.13
N ALA A 308 -21.07 3.50 -2.09
CA ALA A 308 -21.67 4.65 -1.42
C ALA A 308 -21.57 5.85 -2.36
N PHE A 309 -22.64 6.14 -3.11
CA PHE A 309 -22.65 7.19 -4.14
C PHE A 309 -22.22 8.59 -3.66
N SER A 310 -22.28 8.87 -2.35
CA SER A 310 -21.79 10.12 -1.78
C SER A 310 -20.26 10.19 -1.59
N VAL A 311 -19.56 9.05 -1.64
CA VAL A 311 -18.10 8.94 -1.44
C VAL A 311 -17.54 7.91 -2.42
N PRO A 312 -17.15 8.32 -3.64
CA PRO A 312 -16.70 7.41 -4.69
C PRO A 312 -15.26 6.92 -4.48
N ASP A 313 -14.85 6.63 -3.24
CA ASP A 313 -13.48 6.25 -2.87
C ASP A 313 -13.35 4.79 -2.46
N TRP A 314 -14.47 4.08 -2.41
CA TRP A 314 -14.50 2.68 -2.05
C TRP A 314 -15.70 1.97 -2.67
N PHE A 315 -15.59 0.65 -2.84
CA PHE A 315 -16.71 -0.21 -3.22
C PHE A 315 -16.58 -1.59 -2.59
N ALA A 316 -17.70 -2.30 -2.52
CA ALA A 316 -17.74 -3.70 -2.15
C ALA A 316 -18.46 -4.53 -3.22
N ILE A 317 -17.97 -5.74 -3.44
CA ILE A 317 -18.65 -6.77 -4.24
C ILE A 317 -18.63 -8.09 -3.51
N GLY A 318 -19.79 -8.73 -3.37
CA GLY A 318 -19.95 -9.94 -2.59
C GLY A 318 -20.88 -10.96 -3.24
N SER A 319 -20.69 -12.22 -2.87
CA SER A 319 -21.61 -13.30 -3.21
C SER A 319 -22.82 -13.29 -2.31
N THR A 320 -24.00 -13.47 -2.91
CA THR A 320 -25.26 -13.75 -2.18
C THR A 320 -25.40 -15.22 -1.78
N ALA A 321 -24.49 -16.08 -2.23
CA ALA A 321 -24.53 -17.51 -1.99
C ALA A 321 -23.33 -17.96 -1.14
N PRO A 322 -23.48 -19.00 -0.30
CA PRO A 322 -22.34 -19.64 0.35
C PRO A 322 -21.28 -20.02 -0.70
N PRO A 323 -19.99 -19.73 -0.46
CA PRO A 323 -19.38 -19.41 0.85
C PRO A 323 -19.32 -17.92 1.21
N TYR A 324 -20.12 -17.06 0.56
CA TYR A 324 -20.19 -15.63 0.82
C TYR A 324 -18.84 -14.93 0.69
N ALA A 325 -18.09 -15.30 -0.37
CA ALA A 325 -16.85 -14.63 -0.69
C ALA A 325 -17.12 -13.20 -1.15
N ALA A 326 -16.31 -12.26 -0.69
CA ALA A 326 -16.42 -10.86 -1.08
C ALA A 326 -15.05 -10.20 -1.19
N TYR A 327 -15.03 -9.14 -1.99
CA TYR A 327 -13.87 -8.30 -2.28
C TYR A 327 -14.25 -6.84 -2.14
N GLY A 328 -13.41 -6.08 -1.43
CA GLY A 328 -13.59 -4.66 -1.22
C GLY A 328 -12.35 -3.88 -1.62
N LEU A 329 -12.56 -2.69 -2.18
CA LEU A 329 -11.51 -1.72 -2.42
C LEU A 329 -11.83 -0.45 -1.65
N ALA A 330 -10.83 0.12 -0.98
CA ALA A 330 -10.83 1.49 -0.50
C ALA A 330 -9.59 2.22 -1.00
N THR A 331 -9.70 3.47 -1.41
CA THR A 331 -8.58 4.21 -1.99
C THR A 331 -8.63 5.71 -1.67
N ASN A 332 -7.50 6.41 -1.79
CA ASN A 332 -7.42 7.86 -1.64
C ASN A 332 -7.75 8.62 -2.93
N LEU A 333 -7.94 7.91 -4.05
CA LEU A 333 -8.30 8.49 -5.34
C LEU A 333 -9.74 8.12 -5.68
N HIS A 334 -10.50 9.07 -6.24
CA HIS A 334 -11.85 8.77 -6.68
C HIS A 334 -11.87 7.68 -7.74
N ILE A 335 -12.82 6.76 -7.60
CA ILE A 335 -13.14 5.70 -8.53
C ILE A 335 -14.01 6.31 -9.63
N GLU A 336 -13.41 6.51 -10.80
CA GLU A 336 -14.08 7.12 -11.96
C GLU A 336 -15.11 6.17 -12.57
N LEU A 337 -14.71 4.91 -12.69
CA LEU A 337 -15.51 3.87 -13.34
C LEU A 337 -15.31 2.55 -12.61
N MET A 338 -16.41 1.81 -12.45
CA MET A 338 -16.41 0.43 -12.00
C MET A 338 -17.34 -0.35 -12.92
N THR A 339 -16.87 -1.46 -13.44
CA THR A 339 -17.64 -2.32 -14.35
C THR A 339 -17.63 -3.76 -13.85
N HIS A 340 -18.84 -4.26 -13.58
CA HIS A 340 -19.14 -5.67 -13.37
C HIS A 340 -20.55 -5.96 -13.92
N PRO A 341 -20.75 -7.02 -14.73
CA PRO A 341 -19.73 -7.88 -15.31
C PRO A 341 -18.90 -7.17 -16.39
N TYR A 342 -17.57 -7.32 -16.37
CA TYR A 342 -16.71 -6.73 -17.42
C TYR A 342 -16.76 -7.59 -18.70
N GLN A 343 -17.09 -6.97 -19.83
CA GLN A 343 -17.25 -7.63 -21.14
C GLN A 343 -18.21 -8.84 -21.11
N GLY A 344 -19.26 -8.77 -20.28
CA GLY A 344 -20.25 -9.84 -20.12
C GLY A 344 -19.77 -11.06 -19.34
N LYS A 345 -18.54 -11.06 -18.81
CA LYS A 345 -17.99 -12.14 -17.98
C LYS A 345 -18.28 -11.88 -16.50
N GLN A 346 -19.10 -12.74 -15.88
CA GLN A 346 -19.57 -12.60 -14.49
C GLN A 346 -18.46 -12.70 -13.44
N ASN A 347 -17.34 -13.33 -13.78
CA ASN A 347 -16.17 -13.45 -12.92
C ASN A 347 -15.13 -12.34 -13.16
N CYS A 348 -15.39 -11.35 -14.01
CA CYS A 348 -14.44 -10.29 -14.32
C CYS A 348 -14.92 -8.92 -13.83
N PHE A 349 -14.00 -8.19 -13.21
CA PHE A 349 -14.21 -6.85 -12.66
C PHE A 349 -13.15 -5.91 -13.21
N PHE A 350 -13.54 -4.69 -13.48
CA PHE A 350 -12.65 -3.62 -13.91
C PHE A 350 -12.99 -2.36 -13.13
N TRP A 351 -11.98 -1.62 -12.69
CA TRP A 351 -12.19 -0.28 -12.14
C TRP A 351 -11.04 0.66 -12.49
N GLN A 352 -11.38 1.93 -12.62
CA GLN A 352 -10.48 3.01 -12.97
C GLN A 352 -10.44 4.04 -11.85
N LEU A 353 -9.23 4.43 -11.45
CA LEU A 353 -9.00 5.52 -10.49
C LEU A 353 -8.61 6.78 -11.24
N LEU A 354 -9.14 7.93 -10.79
CA LEU A 354 -8.75 9.23 -11.31
C LEU A 354 -7.25 9.50 -11.09
N PRO A 355 -6.60 10.31 -11.94
CA PRO A 355 -5.17 10.58 -11.80
C PRO A 355 -4.77 11.22 -10.48
N GLY A 356 -3.71 10.70 -9.86
CA GLY A 356 -3.08 11.23 -8.65
C GLY A 356 -1.56 11.14 -8.69
N LYS A 357 -0.86 11.83 -7.78
CA LYS A 357 0.61 11.73 -7.65
C LYS A 357 1.06 10.43 -6.98
N SER A 358 0.18 9.86 -6.17
CA SER A 358 0.31 8.56 -5.55
C SER A 358 -1.09 7.98 -5.32
N ALA A 359 -1.18 6.66 -5.29
CA ALA A 359 -2.39 5.96 -4.93
C ALA A 359 -2.11 5.08 -3.71
N LYS A 360 -3.00 5.11 -2.72
CA LYS A 360 -3.03 4.18 -1.60
C LYS A 360 -4.34 3.43 -1.70
N CYS A 361 -4.28 2.12 -1.80
CA CYS A 361 -5.40 1.22 -1.93
C CYS A 361 -5.39 0.22 -0.78
N LEU A 362 -6.55 -0.12 -0.24
CA LEU A 362 -6.77 -1.24 0.65
C LEU A 362 -7.64 -2.25 -0.08
N HIS A 363 -7.16 -3.50 -0.15
CA HIS A 363 -7.84 -4.62 -0.78
C HIS A 363 -8.32 -5.57 0.32
N LEU A 364 -9.62 -5.56 0.61
CA LEU A 364 -10.24 -6.32 1.70
C LEU A 364 -10.85 -7.62 1.18
N PHE A 365 -10.63 -8.71 1.91
CA PHE A 365 -11.17 -10.03 1.60
C PHE A 365 -12.07 -10.51 2.73
N MET A 366 -13.19 -11.16 2.39
CA MET A 366 -14.12 -11.70 3.38
C MET A 366 -14.73 -13.03 2.94
N ARG A 367 -15.04 -13.86 3.93
CA ARG A 367 -15.83 -15.07 3.78
C ARG A 367 -16.78 -15.24 4.97
N GLY A 368 -17.93 -15.87 4.73
CA GLY A 368 -18.73 -16.50 5.79
C GLY A 368 -19.89 -15.67 6.36
N GLN A 369 -19.95 -14.36 6.11
CA GLN A 369 -21.10 -13.52 6.44
C GLN A 369 -21.26 -12.42 5.40
N PRO A 370 -22.36 -12.36 4.63
CA PRO A 370 -22.53 -11.32 3.61
C PRO A 370 -22.90 -9.95 4.17
N GLU A 371 -23.50 -9.90 5.36
CA GLU A 371 -24.08 -8.68 5.95
C GLU A 371 -23.00 -7.71 6.45
N GLY A 372 -23.11 -6.44 6.04
CA GLY A 372 -22.28 -5.33 6.54
C GLY A 372 -20.86 -5.27 5.98
N PHE A 373 -20.56 -6.01 4.91
CA PHE A 373 -19.23 -5.97 4.29
C PHE A 373 -18.90 -4.62 3.65
N ASP A 374 -19.87 -4.02 2.98
CA ASP A 374 -19.81 -2.65 2.48
C ASP A 374 -19.43 -1.65 3.59
N SER A 375 -20.10 -1.74 4.73
CA SER A 375 -19.87 -0.89 5.90
C SER A 375 -18.48 -1.13 6.47
N ARG A 376 -17.99 -2.37 6.42
CA ARG A 376 -16.62 -2.73 6.81
C ARG A 376 -15.58 -2.13 5.86
N VAL A 377 -15.82 -2.15 4.55
CA VAL A 377 -14.94 -1.49 3.56
C VAL A 377 -14.93 0.02 3.79
N GLY A 378 -16.10 0.65 3.97
CA GLY A 378 -16.20 2.08 4.28
C GLY A 378 -15.53 2.47 5.60
N HIS A 379 -15.63 1.63 6.62
CA HIS A 379 -14.89 1.83 7.87
C HIS A 379 -13.38 1.72 7.67
N SER A 380 -12.91 0.73 6.91
CA SER A 380 -11.49 0.58 6.57
C SER A 380 -10.96 1.76 5.75
N TRP A 381 -11.74 2.27 4.81
CA TRP A 381 -11.44 3.51 4.08
C TRP A 381 -11.26 4.67 5.05
N TYR A 382 -12.22 4.87 5.95
CA TYR A 382 -12.16 5.97 6.92
C TYR A 382 -10.92 5.85 7.82
N GLU A 383 -10.63 4.65 8.31
CA GLU A 383 -9.56 4.44 9.28
C GLU A 383 -8.15 4.39 8.70
N PHE A 384 -7.94 3.84 7.52
CA PHE A 384 -6.59 3.61 6.97
C PHE A 384 -6.21 4.57 5.84
N ILE A 385 -7.20 5.24 5.24
CA ILE A 385 -7.02 6.09 4.06
C ILE A 385 -7.40 7.53 4.35
N TYR A 386 -8.65 7.80 4.76
CA TYR A 386 -9.15 9.17 4.92
C TYR A 386 -8.64 9.85 6.19
N ASN A 387 -8.77 9.18 7.34
CA ASN A 387 -8.35 9.66 8.65
C ASN A 387 -7.47 8.61 9.36
N PRO A 388 -6.26 8.33 8.87
CA PRO A 388 -5.32 7.44 9.56
C PRO A 388 -4.85 8.01 10.90
N LEU A 389 -4.43 7.13 11.80
CA LEU A 389 -3.67 7.55 12.97
C LEU A 389 -2.38 8.23 12.51
N ARG A 390 -2.05 9.36 13.14
CA ARG A 390 -0.83 10.13 12.82
C ARG A 390 0.11 10.13 14.01
N ALA A 391 1.40 10.30 13.72
CA ALA A 391 2.37 10.70 14.73
C ALA A 391 3.31 11.76 14.16
N GLU A 392 3.87 12.56 15.05
CA GLU A 392 4.92 13.53 14.73
C GLU A 392 5.92 13.63 15.88
N ILE A 393 7.10 14.16 15.61
CA ILE A 393 8.11 14.42 16.65
C ILE A 393 7.57 15.49 17.59
N TYR A 394 7.51 15.16 18.88
CA TYR A 394 7.13 16.14 19.89
C TYR A 394 8.30 17.09 20.18
N GLN A 395 8.03 18.39 20.12
CA GLN A 395 8.96 19.45 20.50
C GLN A 395 8.31 20.32 21.58
N ASP A 396 9.02 20.55 22.70
CA ASP A 396 8.56 21.47 23.74
C ASP A 396 8.50 22.91 23.19
N VAL A 397 7.36 23.58 23.38
CA VAL A 397 7.09 24.94 22.87
C VAL A 397 8.13 25.99 23.33
N GLU A 398 8.89 25.71 24.38
CA GLU A 398 9.97 26.59 24.86
C GLU A 398 11.13 26.73 23.85
N THR A 399 11.34 25.76 22.95
CA THR A 399 12.45 25.82 21.97
C THR A 399 12.17 26.81 20.84
N GLU A 400 10.91 26.99 20.41
CA GLU A 400 10.56 27.99 19.38
C GLU A 400 10.80 29.43 19.86
N HIS A 401 10.56 29.70 21.15
CA HIS A 401 10.81 31.04 21.73
C HIS A 401 12.30 31.35 21.90
N GLN A 402 13.14 30.34 22.13
CA GLN A 402 14.59 30.55 22.16
C GLN A 402 15.16 30.81 20.77
N VAL A 403 14.74 30.09 19.72
CA VAL A 403 15.20 30.32 18.34
C VAL A 403 14.76 31.69 17.81
N ARG A 404 13.55 32.16 18.16
CA ARG A 404 13.13 33.53 17.83
C ARG A 404 13.90 34.60 18.62
N LYS A 405 14.24 34.36 19.89
CA LYS A 405 15.05 35.31 20.67
C LYS A 405 16.50 35.36 20.20
N THR A 406 17.11 34.26 19.73
CA THR A 406 18.49 34.30 19.20
C THR A 406 18.56 35.08 17.89
N LYS A 407 17.54 35.00 17.03
CA LYS A 407 17.44 35.80 15.79
C LYS A 407 17.18 37.29 16.03
N LEU A 408 16.63 37.68 17.18
CA LEU A 408 16.36 39.08 17.55
C LEU A 408 17.52 39.75 18.32
N VAL A 409 18.49 38.98 18.82
CA VAL A 409 19.66 39.52 19.54
C VAL A 409 20.88 39.68 18.62
N THR A 410 20.84 39.13 17.41
CA THR A 410 21.88 39.27 16.37
C THR A 410 21.46 40.11 15.16
N ALA A 411 20.47 40.99 15.32
CA ALA A 411 20.11 42.00 14.32
C ALA A 411 20.62 43.39 14.72
#